data_AF-A0A847WM51-F1
#
_entry.id   AF-A0A847WM51-F1
#
_cell.length_a   1.000
_cell.length_b   1.000
_cell.length_c   1.000
_cell.angle_alpha   90.00
_cell.angle_beta   90.00
_cell.angle_gamma   90.00
#
_symmetry.space_group_name_H-M   'P 1'
#
loop_
_entity.id
_entity.type
_entity.pdbx_description
1 polymer ?
#
loop_
_entity_poly.entity_id
_entity_poly.type
_entity_poly.pdbx_seq_one_letter_code
_entity_poly.pdbx_strand_id
1 'polypeptide(L)'
;METYFDFADAYVNNTLQDDDYCVAVMAGKMTLSDVKEINPKYYLDNLTKLEKARHAYINSLPTPDILFNFYVGPARGEQGGRIGKGIISDMLALSHLKSMFPDVDFNGMSRDTLTRQGYIYYAGGDNVALQDYDGQPIIIWDDITSDNLLKTFGGSSRLFSALDTYPKPIALNIKYGRIYLKNRINIFNGIKPYDEFIRGLCREEIKRFSQRVDGIVADYEYTDQAQARGRIPFFMSITPDYITAEAQLEYWLGSKEHNIQKMYENVAIDVAKASLEYEHCDVIGEPYLEAEAKIIEHNESKKNEKTKKLEFREIKDIDKFKRKLEIKKADEARKKELEKRGIKLISLQDQGIEYQ
;
A
#
# COMPACT_ATOMS: atom_id res chain seq x y z
N MET A 1 -13.38 -31.78 20.20
CA MET A 1 -13.05 -32.36 18.88
C MET A 1 -11.65 -31.85 18.57
N GLU A 2 -10.68 -32.77 18.63
CA GLU A 2 -9.25 -32.53 18.86
C GLU A 2 -8.51 -32.48 17.51
N THR A 3 -8.27 -31.28 17.00
CA THR A 3 -8.10 -30.99 15.57
C THR A 3 -6.71 -31.25 14.94
N TYR A 4 -5.87 -32.11 15.52
CA TYR A 4 -4.55 -32.43 14.95
C TYR A 4 -4.24 -33.92 14.94
N PHE A 5 -4.55 -34.63 16.03
CA PHE A 5 -4.33 -36.08 16.11
C PHE A 5 -5.25 -36.87 15.19
N ASP A 6 -6.51 -36.44 15.02
CA ASP A 6 -7.46 -37.09 14.10
C ASP A 6 -7.00 -37.04 12.63
N PHE A 7 -6.31 -35.97 12.23
CA PHE A 7 -5.77 -35.85 10.87
C PHE A 7 -4.54 -36.73 10.66
N ALA A 8 -3.62 -36.74 11.64
CA ALA A 8 -2.43 -37.59 11.58
C ALA A 8 -2.81 -39.08 11.55
N ASP A 9 -3.82 -39.50 12.32
CA ASP A 9 -4.32 -40.87 12.32
C ASP A 9 -5.04 -41.22 11.01
N ALA A 10 -5.88 -40.34 10.45
CA ALA A 10 -6.50 -40.58 9.15
C ALA A 10 -5.48 -40.68 8.00
N TYR A 11 -4.39 -39.91 8.09
CA TYR A 11 -3.26 -39.91 7.17
C TYR A 11 -2.43 -41.19 7.26
N VAL A 12 -2.05 -41.62 8.47
CA VAL A 12 -1.30 -42.87 8.70
C VAL A 12 -2.10 -44.09 8.29
N ASN A 13 -3.42 -44.07 8.49
CA ASN A 13 -4.30 -45.19 8.18
C ASN A 13 -4.86 -45.17 6.75
N ASN A 14 -4.48 -44.20 5.91
CA ASN A 14 -4.92 -44.06 4.51
C ASN A 14 -6.46 -44.10 4.35
N THR A 15 -7.17 -43.48 5.29
CA THR A 15 -8.64 -43.48 5.38
C THR A 15 -9.27 -42.11 5.03
N LEU A 16 -8.46 -41.12 4.62
CA LEU A 16 -8.97 -39.82 4.17
C LEU A 16 -9.94 -40.02 3.00
N GLN A 17 -11.19 -39.57 3.19
CA GLN A 17 -12.14 -39.50 2.09
C GLN A 17 -11.69 -38.38 1.15
N ASP A 18 -11.88 -38.58 -0.15
CA ASP A 18 -11.46 -37.65 -1.21
C ASP A 18 -11.90 -36.19 -0.97
N ASP A 19 -12.94 -35.89 -0.19
CA ASP A 19 -13.38 -34.50 0.07
C ASP A 19 -12.59 -33.77 1.18
N ASP A 20 -11.80 -34.50 1.98
CA ASP A 20 -11.09 -33.94 3.14
C ASP A 20 -10.01 -32.91 2.74
N TYR A 21 -9.35 -33.10 1.59
CA TYR A 21 -8.39 -32.12 1.05
C TYR A 21 -9.07 -30.80 0.71
N CYS A 22 -10.27 -30.83 0.10
CA CYS A 22 -11.02 -29.61 -0.22
C CYS A 22 -11.47 -28.90 1.06
N VAL A 23 -11.89 -29.65 2.09
CA VAL A 23 -12.24 -29.08 3.40
C VAL A 23 -11.02 -28.44 4.06
N ALA A 24 -9.87 -29.11 4.04
CA ALA A 24 -8.63 -28.58 4.61
C ALA A 24 -8.16 -27.30 3.90
N VAL A 25 -8.22 -27.27 2.56
CA VAL A 25 -7.91 -26.07 1.77
C VAL A 25 -8.90 -24.94 2.04
N MET A 26 -10.20 -25.24 2.10
CA MET A 26 -11.23 -24.24 2.42
C MET A 26 -11.09 -23.67 3.84
N ALA A 27 -10.56 -24.46 4.78
CA ALA A 27 -10.25 -24.03 6.13
C ALA A 27 -8.88 -23.33 6.26
N GLY A 28 -8.11 -23.21 5.17
CA GLY A 28 -6.77 -22.60 5.19
C GLY A 28 -5.67 -23.46 5.81
N LYS A 29 -5.96 -24.71 6.14
CA LYS A 29 -4.99 -25.64 6.74
C LYS A 29 -3.99 -26.20 5.73
N MET A 30 -4.34 -26.14 4.44
CA MET A 30 -3.51 -26.57 3.33
C MET A 30 -3.58 -25.56 2.19
N THR A 31 -2.48 -25.43 1.46
CA THR A 31 -2.37 -24.76 0.18
C THR A 31 -2.56 -25.75 -0.97
N LEU A 32 -2.71 -25.22 -2.19
CA LEU A 32 -2.72 -26.04 -3.40
C LEU A 32 -1.40 -26.79 -3.59
N SER A 33 -0.27 -26.16 -3.21
CA SER A 33 1.07 -26.76 -3.27
C SER A 33 1.18 -27.95 -2.31
N ASP A 34 0.66 -27.84 -1.09
CA ASP A 34 0.69 -28.95 -0.12
C ASP A 34 -0.06 -30.16 -0.66
N VAL A 35 -1.24 -29.96 -1.24
CA VAL A 35 -2.02 -31.05 -1.86
C VAL A 35 -1.28 -31.66 -3.04
N LYS A 36 -0.64 -30.82 -3.87
CA LYS A 36 0.17 -31.28 -5.02
C LYS A 36 1.36 -32.13 -4.57
N GLU A 37 2.01 -31.79 -3.47
CA GLU A 37 3.14 -32.54 -2.93
C GLU A 37 2.70 -33.85 -2.26
N ILE A 38 1.60 -33.83 -1.49
CA ILE A 38 1.10 -34.98 -0.73
C ILE A 38 0.40 -35.99 -1.64
N ASN A 39 -0.49 -35.54 -2.53
CA ASN A 39 -1.25 -36.39 -3.44
C ASN A 39 -1.39 -35.74 -4.83
N PRO A 40 -0.34 -35.85 -5.68
CA PRO A 40 -0.32 -35.26 -7.01
C PRO A 40 -1.47 -35.74 -7.91
N LYS A 41 -1.91 -36.99 -7.75
CA LYS A 41 -3.01 -37.56 -8.54
C LYS A 41 -4.33 -36.87 -8.20
N TYR A 42 -4.66 -36.80 -6.92
CA TYR A 42 -5.86 -36.10 -6.46
C TYR A 42 -5.85 -34.63 -6.88
N TYR A 43 -4.70 -33.95 -6.75
CA TYR A 43 -4.52 -32.57 -7.20
C TYR A 43 -4.89 -32.40 -8.68
N LEU A 44 -4.37 -33.27 -9.57
CA LEU A 44 -4.66 -33.21 -11.00
C LEU A 44 -6.14 -33.50 -11.30
N ASP A 45 -6.71 -34.52 -10.65
CA ASP A 45 -8.10 -34.94 -10.88
C ASP A 45 -9.12 -33.92 -10.34
N ASN A 46 -8.75 -33.08 -9.35
CA ASN A 46 -9.66 -32.17 -8.64
C ASN A 46 -9.23 -30.69 -8.61
N LEU A 47 -8.30 -30.26 -9.46
CA LEU A 47 -7.71 -28.91 -9.44
C LEU A 47 -8.76 -27.79 -9.32
N THR A 48 -9.80 -27.82 -10.16
CA THR A 48 -10.84 -26.78 -10.16
C THR A 48 -11.65 -26.72 -8.86
N LYS A 49 -11.84 -27.85 -8.17
CA LYS A 49 -12.50 -27.85 -6.86
C LYS A 49 -11.59 -27.26 -5.80
N LEU A 50 -10.31 -27.65 -5.82
CA LEU A 50 -9.29 -27.14 -4.90
C LEU A 50 -9.10 -25.62 -5.06
N GLU A 51 -9.04 -25.10 -6.29
CA GLU A 51 -8.98 -23.66 -6.58
C GLU A 51 -10.20 -22.93 -6.02
N LYS A 52 -11.41 -23.47 -6.20
CA LYS A 52 -12.63 -22.90 -5.62
C LYS A 52 -12.61 -22.90 -4.09
N ALA A 53 -12.16 -23.99 -3.48
CA ALA A 53 -12.00 -24.09 -2.04
C ALA A 53 -11.00 -23.04 -1.52
N ARG A 54 -9.86 -22.89 -2.22
CA ARG A 54 -8.84 -21.90 -1.87
C ARG A 54 -9.35 -20.46 -2.02
N HIS A 55 -10.04 -20.16 -3.11
CA HIS A 55 -10.68 -18.86 -3.29
C HIS A 55 -11.74 -18.55 -2.22
N ALA A 56 -12.51 -19.56 -1.80
CA ALA A 56 -13.47 -19.39 -0.71
C ALA A 56 -12.75 -19.06 0.61
N TYR A 57 -11.64 -19.74 0.90
CA TYR A 57 -10.79 -19.43 2.05
C TYR A 57 -10.29 -17.98 2.02
N ILE A 58 -9.60 -17.56 0.95
CA ILE A 58 -9.04 -16.19 0.83
C ILE A 58 -10.13 -15.14 1.01
N ASN A 59 -11.29 -15.35 0.37
CA ASN A 59 -12.39 -14.40 0.45
C ASN A 59 -13.04 -14.34 1.83
N SER A 60 -12.87 -15.39 2.66
CA SER A 60 -13.33 -15.42 4.05
C SER A 60 -12.41 -14.67 5.02
N LEU A 61 -11.15 -14.42 4.64
CA LEU A 61 -10.20 -13.70 5.48
C LEU A 61 -10.67 -12.27 5.77
N PRO A 62 -10.39 -11.72 6.96
CA PRO A 62 -10.75 -10.35 7.28
C PRO A 62 -10.02 -9.38 6.35
N THR A 63 -10.70 -8.28 6.00
CA THR A 63 -10.03 -7.14 5.35
C THR A 63 -9.07 -6.51 6.35
N PRO A 64 -7.83 -6.16 5.95
CA PRO A 64 -6.87 -5.55 6.87
C PRO A 64 -7.37 -4.20 7.38
N ASP A 65 -7.04 -3.87 8.64
CA ASP A 65 -7.46 -2.60 9.25
C ASP A 65 -6.81 -1.39 8.58
N ILE A 66 -5.58 -1.56 8.10
CA ILE A 66 -4.76 -0.53 7.48
C ILE A 66 -4.05 -1.13 6.26
N LEU A 67 -4.03 -0.37 5.17
CA LEU A 67 -3.28 -0.65 3.95
C LEU A 67 -2.22 0.45 3.73
N PHE A 68 -0.97 0.04 3.56
CA PHE A 68 0.13 0.93 3.22
C PHE A 68 0.51 0.78 1.75
N ASN A 69 0.65 1.90 1.06
CA ASN A 69 0.98 1.94 -0.36
C ASN A 69 2.26 2.74 -0.57
N PHE A 70 3.26 2.08 -1.13
CA PHE A 70 4.58 2.61 -1.41
C PHE A 70 4.77 2.78 -2.90
N TYR A 71 5.43 3.85 -3.29
CA TYR A 71 5.90 4.04 -4.66
C TYR A 71 7.43 4.01 -4.70
N VAL A 72 8.02 3.30 -5.66
CA VAL A 72 9.46 3.30 -5.91
C VAL A 72 9.66 3.68 -7.36
N GLY A 73 10.32 4.80 -7.64
CA GLY A 73 10.49 5.27 -9.02
C GLY A 73 11.75 6.10 -9.21
N PRO A 74 12.07 6.47 -10.47
CA PRO A 74 13.15 7.41 -10.73
C PRO A 74 12.85 8.80 -10.13
N ALA A 75 13.90 9.54 -9.80
CA ALA A 75 13.76 10.95 -9.53
C ALA A 75 13.38 11.74 -10.80
N ARG A 76 12.93 12.98 -10.60
CA ARG A 76 12.53 13.84 -11.71
C ARG A 76 13.72 14.17 -12.60
N GLY A 77 13.56 13.94 -13.91
CA GLY A 77 14.62 14.17 -14.89
C GLY A 77 15.48 12.93 -15.18
N GLU A 78 15.35 11.89 -14.38
CA GLU A 78 16.02 10.60 -14.61
C GLU A 78 15.20 9.70 -15.53
N GLN A 79 15.89 8.92 -16.36
CA GLN A 79 15.27 7.82 -17.11
C GLN A 79 15.29 6.55 -16.24
N GLY A 80 14.13 5.95 -15.98
CA GLY A 80 13.94 4.90 -14.98
C GLY A 80 14.56 3.52 -15.26
N GLY A 81 15.54 3.40 -16.16
CA GLY A 81 16.17 2.14 -16.52
C GLY A 81 17.41 1.81 -15.68
N ARG A 82 17.45 0.61 -15.09
CA ARG A 82 18.64 0.00 -14.42
C ARG A 82 19.29 0.79 -13.28
N ILE A 83 18.53 1.64 -12.57
CA ILE A 83 19.02 2.40 -11.39
C ILE A 83 18.83 1.69 -10.04
N GLY A 84 18.41 0.41 -10.04
CA GLY A 84 18.23 -0.37 -8.81
C GLY A 84 16.82 -0.40 -8.20
N LYS A 85 15.80 0.13 -8.89
CA LYS A 85 14.40 0.19 -8.37
C LYS A 85 13.85 -1.16 -7.91
N GLY A 86 14.10 -2.22 -8.68
CA GLY A 86 13.65 -3.57 -8.34
C GLY A 86 14.30 -4.08 -7.05
N ILE A 87 15.60 -3.83 -6.88
CA ILE A 87 16.36 -4.20 -5.68
C ILE A 87 15.82 -3.44 -4.46
N ILE A 88 15.58 -2.13 -4.61
CA ILE A 88 14.99 -1.29 -3.55
C ILE A 88 13.57 -1.74 -3.19
N SER A 89 12.77 -2.16 -4.18
CA SER A 89 11.42 -2.70 -3.93
C SER A 89 11.47 -4.02 -3.15
N ASP A 90 12.41 -4.90 -3.48
CA ASP A 90 12.61 -6.15 -2.75
C ASP A 90 13.13 -5.89 -1.33
N MET A 91 14.12 -5.00 -1.15
CA MET A 91 14.62 -4.61 0.16
C MET A 91 13.51 -4.01 1.03
N LEU A 92 12.67 -3.14 0.47
CA LEU A 92 11.52 -2.59 1.17
C LEU A 92 10.55 -3.70 1.60
N ALA A 93 10.25 -4.65 0.71
CA ALA A 93 9.39 -5.79 1.04
C ALA A 93 10.00 -6.66 2.15
N LEU A 94 11.29 -6.99 2.06
CA LEU A 94 12.02 -7.78 3.06
C LEU A 94 11.99 -7.14 4.45
N SER A 95 12.20 -5.82 4.53
CA SER A 95 12.14 -5.09 5.81
C SER A 95 10.75 -5.21 6.45
N HIS A 96 9.68 -5.09 5.67
CA HIS A 96 8.32 -5.27 6.17
C HIS A 96 8.01 -6.73 6.52
N LEU A 97 8.51 -7.70 5.75
CA LEU A 97 8.36 -9.12 6.10
C LEU A 97 9.02 -9.45 7.43
N LYS A 98 10.25 -8.95 7.69
CA LYS A 98 10.92 -9.10 8.99
C LYS A 98 10.09 -8.51 10.13
N SER A 99 9.45 -7.36 9.90
CA SER A 99 8.56 -6.74 10.88
C SER A 99 7.29 -7.55 11.13
N MET A 100 6.68 -8.12 10.08
CA MET A 100 5.45 -8.91 10.18
C MET A 100 5.67 -10.33 10.72
N PHE A 101 6.83 -10.92 10.44
CA PHE A 101 7.17 -12.31 10.75
C PHE A 101 8.56 -12.37 11.42
N PRO A 102 8.70 -11.87 12.66
CA PRO A 102 9.99 -11.76 13.33
C PRO A 102 10.68 -13.12 13.59
N ASP A 103 9.91 -14.20 13.61
CA ASP A 103 10.41 -15.57 13.84
C ASP A 103 10.87 -16.28 12.55
N VAL A 104 10.78 -15.62 11.39
CA VAL A 104 11.17 -16.17 10.10
C VAL A 104 12.46 -15.51 9.61
N ASP A 105 13.47 -16.32 9.33
CA ASP A 105 14.70 -15.84 8.68
C ASP A 105 14.51 -15.80 7.16
N PHE A 106 14.42 -14.59 6.60
CA PHE A 106 14.31 -14.37 5.16
C PHE A 106 15.66 -14.32 4.44
N ASN A 107 16.78 -14.46 5.15
CA ASN A 107 18.10 -14.37 4.55
C ASN A 107 18.30 -15.43 3.46
N GLY A 108 18.80 -15.01 2.30
CA GLY A 108 19.02 -15.88 1.15
C GLY A 108 17.75 -16.39 0.44
N MET A 109 16.55 -15.99 0.85
CA MET A 109 15.33 -16.36 0.13
C MET A 109 15.23 -15.62 -1.20
N SER A 110 15.15 -16.37 -2.30
CA SER A 110 14.90 -15.81 -3.62
C SER A 110 13.45 -15.32 -3.78
N ARG A 111 13.18 -14.48 -4.78
CA ARG A 111 11.82 -14.06 -5.14
C ARG A 111 10.86 -15.24 -5.36
N ASP A 112 11.34 -16.31 -5.98
CA ASP A 112 10.57 -17.55 -6.17
C ASP A 112 10.21 -18.21 -4.83
N THR A 113 11.18 -18.28 -3.91
CA THR A 113 10.96 -18.82 -2.56
C THR A 113 9.94 -17.99 -1.80
N LEU A 114 10.08 -16.67 -1.81
CA LEU A 114 9.15 -15.73 -1.18
C LEU A 114 7.73 -15.86 -1.76
N THR A 115 7.62 -16.08 -3.07
CA THR A 115 6.33 -16.24 -3.75
C THR A 115 5.67 -17.57 -3.40
N ARG A 116 6.41 -18.67 -3.53
CA ARG A 116 5.91 -20.02 -3.26
C ARG A 116 5.54 -20.24 -1.79
N GLN A 117 6.24 -19.60 -0.87
CA GLN A 117 5.89 -19.61 0.55
C GLN A 117 4.79 -18.61 0.93
N GLY A 118 4.26 -17.84 -0.03
CA GLY A 118 3.10 -16.98 0.19
C GLY A 118 3.39 -15.64 0.88
N TYR A 119 4.63 -15.17 0.85
CA TYR A 119 5.02 -13.89 1.47
C TYR A 119 4.84 -12.69 0.53
N ILE A 120 5.18 -12.85 -0.74
CA ILE A 120 5.11 -11.78 -1.74
C ILE A 120 4.35 -12.28 -2.96
N TYR A 121 3.44 -11.46 -3.44
CA TYR A 121 2.84 -11.64 -4.76
C TYR A 121 3.40 -10.59 -5.72
N TYR A 122 4.04 -11.03 -6.81
CA TYR A 122 4.46 -10.15 -7.89
C TYR A 122 3.33 -10.06 -8.92
N ALA A 123 2.69 -8.90 -9.00
CA ALA A 123 1.57 -8.69 -9.91
C ALA A 123 2.05 -8.69 -11.37
N GLY A 124 1.38 -9.50 -12.21
CA GLY A 124 1.69 -9.65 -13.62
C GLY A 124 1.20 -8.49 -14.51
N GLY A 125 1.43 -8.62 -15.82
CA GLY A 125 1.02 -7.64 -16.83
C GLY A 125 -0.49 -7.54 -17.09
N ASP A 126 -0.86 -6.63 -17.99
CA ASP A 126 -2.24 -6.22 -18.28
C ASP A 126 -3.23 -7.40 -18.41
N ASN A 127 -4.42 -7.25 -17.80
CA ASN A 127 -5.58 -8.17 -17.79
C ASN A 127 -5.48 -9.46 -16.96
N VAL A 128 -4.33 -9.80 -16.37
CA VAL A 128 -4.19 -10.98 -15.49
C VAL A 128 -3.41 -10.69 -14.20
N ALA A 129 -3.22 -9.41 -13.87
CA ALA A 129 -2.34 -8.95 -12.79
C ALA A 129 -2.63 -9.56 -11.40
N LEU A 130 -3.84 -10.04 -11.15
CA LEU A 130 -4.28 -10.62 -9.87
C LEU A 130 -4.81 -12.06 -9.99
N GLN A 131 -4.60 -12.73 -11.14
CA GLN A 131 -5.19 -14.04 -11.41
C GLN A 131 -4.75 -15.11 -10.40
N ASP A 132 -3.50 -15.05 -9.97
CA ASP A 132 -2.86 -16.04 -9.08
C ASP A 132 -2.59 -15.48 -7.68
N TYR A 133 -3.23 -14.36 -7.33
CA TYR A 133 -3.13 -13.80 -5.99
C TYR A 133 -3.79 -14.75 -4.99
N ASP A 134 -3.03 -15.17 -3.98
CA ASP A 134 -3.41 -16.22 -3.01
C ASP A 134 -3.49 -15.69 -1.57
N GLY A 135 -3.66 -14.38 -1.41
CA GLY A 135 -3.77 -13.74 -0.09
C GLY A 135 -2.43 -13.31 0.52
N GLN A 136 -1.36 -13.21 -0.27
CA GLN A 136 -0.06 -12.76 0.21
C GLN A 136 -0.16 -11.36 0.88
N PRO A 137 0.62 -11.10 1.96
CA PRO A 137 0.55 -9.86 2.72
C PRO A 137 1.14 -8.66 1.98
N ILE A 138 2.05 -8.90 1.03
CA ILE A 138 2.70 -7.87 0.22
C ILE A 138 2.42 -8.14 -1.25
N ILE A 139 2.00 -7.11 -1.98
CA ILE A 139 1.92 -7.12 -3.45
C ILE A 139 2.96 -6.16 -4.00
N ILE A 140 3.82 -6.65 -4.89
CA ILE A 140 4.74 -5.82 -5.67
C ILE A 140 4.19 -5.70 -7.10
N TRP A 141 3.91 -4.47 -7.51
CA TRP A 141 3.48 -4.12 -8.85
C TRP A 141 4.70 -3.69 -9.65
N ASP A 142 5.27 -4.65 -10.39
CA ASP A 142 6.54 -4.44 -11.09
C ASP A 142 6.36 -3.69 -12.41
N ASP A 143 7.30 -2.80 -12.71
CA ASP A 143 7.31 -1.92 -13.90
C ASP A 143 5.94 -1.31 -14.25
N ILE A 144 5.23 -0.80 -13.24
CA ILE A 144 3.87 -0.29 -13.38
C ILE A 144 3.85 1.14 -13.92
N THR A 145 2.86 1.43 -14.77
CA THR A 145 2.50 2.79 -15.18
C THR A 145 1.14 3.17 -14.60
N SER A 146 0.85 4.46 -14.51
CA SER A 146 -0.47 4.94 -14.08
C SER A 146 -1.58 4.36 -14.96
N ASP A 147 -1.35 4.26 -16.27
CA ASP A 147 -2.35 3.79 -17.23
C ASP A 147 -2.61 2.28 -17.06
N ASN A 148 -1.57 1.48 -16.84
CA ASN A 148 -1.72 0.04 -16.56
C ASN A 148 -2.48 -0.17 -15.26
N LEU A 149 -2.17 0.61 -14.22
CA LEU A 149 -2.84 0.50 -12.93
C LEU A 149 -4.32 0.89 -13.04
N LEU A 150 -4.65 1.97 -13.75
CA LEU A 150 -6.04 2.36 -14.00
C LEU A 150 -6.81 1.29 -14.78
N LYS A 151 -6.21 0.68 -15.80
CA LYS A 151 -6.83 -0.41 -16.56
C LYS A 151 -7.11 -1.62 -15.67
N THR A 152 -6.13 -2.05 -14.87
CA THR A 152 -6.26 -3.20 -13.96
C THR A 152 -7.43 -3.05 -12.99
N PHE A 153 -7.62 -1.84 -12.44
CA PHE A 153 -8.68 -1.59 -11.47
C PHE A 153 -10.00 -1.10 -12.11
N GLY A 154 -10.04 -0.90 -13.43
CA GLY A 154 -11.23 -0.42 -14.13
C GLY A 154 -11.56 1.07 -13.88
N GLY A 155 -10.54 1.90 -13.70
CA GLY A 155 -10.64 3.35 -13.54
C GLY A 155 -10.22 3.88 -12.17
N SER A 156 -10.06 5.21 -12.08
CA SER A 156 -9.53 5.92 -10.91
C SER A 156 -10.37 5.73 -9.65
N SER A 157 -11.70 5.79 -9.77
CA SER A 157 -12.62 5.64 -8.63
C SER A 157 -12.47 4.28 -7.93
N ARG A 158 -12.43 3.18 -8.70
CA ARG A 158 -12.27 1.83 -8.16
C ARG A 158 -10.86 1.58 -7.68
N LEU A 159 -9.84 2.12 -8.37
CA LEU A 159 -8.47 2.12 -7.90
C LEU A 159 -8.34 2.79 -6.52
N PHE A 160 -8.85 4.02 -6.38
CA PHE A 160 -8.78 4.77 -5.13
C PHE A 160 -9.59 4.12 -4.01
N SER A 161 -10.67 3.43 -4.33
CA SER A 161 -11.39 2.63 -3.34
C SER A 161 -10.55 1.43 -2.89
N ALA A 162 -9.85 0.75 -3.82
CA ALA A 162 -9.00 -0.40 -3.51
C ALA A 162 -7.69 -0.03 -2.79
N LEU A 163 -7.16 1.17 -3.02
CA LEU A 163 -5.99 1.71 -2.35
C LEU A 163 -6.33 2.58 -1.13
N ASP A 164 -7.58 2.51 -0.64
CA ASP A 164 -7.94 3.23 0.57
C ASP A 164 -7.10 2.73 1.75
N THR A 165 -6.57 3.70 2.48
CA THR A 165 -5.77 3.55 3.70
C THR A 165 -6.47 2.73 4.78
N TYR A 166 -7.81 2.82 4.83
CA TYR A 166 -8.69 1.99 5.66
C TYR A 166 -9.59 1.18 4.72
N PRO A 167 -9.08 0.04 4.20
CA PRO A 167 -9.72 -0.62 3.08
C PRO A 167 -11.07 -1.19 3.47
N LYS A 168 -12.00 -1.14 2.52
CA LYS A 168 -13.31 -1.81 2.59
C LYS A 168 -13.23 -3.13 1.82
N PRO A 169 -14.08 -4.12 2.11
CA PRO A 169 -14.16 -5.35 1.32
C PRO A 169 -14.68 -5.03 -0.09
N ILE A 170 -13.75 -4.75 -1.01
CA ILE A 170 -14.05 -4.46 -2.42
C ILE A 170 -13.67 -5.68 -3.23
N ALA A 171 -14.66 -6.25 -3.92
CA ALA A 171 -14.42 -7.31 -4.87
C ALA A 171 -13.73 -6.74 -6.11
N LEU A 172 -12.64 -7.36 -6.56
CA LEU A 172 -12.00 -7.13 -7.85
C LEU A 172 -12.32 -8.28 -8.78
N ASN A 173 -12.55 -7.98 -10.05
CA ASN A 173 -12.87 -8.99 -11.04
C ASN A 173 -11.57 -9.65 -11.51
N ILE A 174 -11.56 -10.98 -11.53
CA ILE A 174 -10.52 -11.79 -12.15
C ILE A 174 -11.18 -12.71 -13.19
N LYS A 175 -10.38 -13.41 -14.00
CA LYS A 175 -10.95 -14.33 -14.98
C LYS A 175 -11.73 -15.42 -14.24
N TYR A 176 -13.00 -15.59 -14.61
CA TYR A 176 -13.92 -16.58 -14.03
C TYR A 176 -14.20 -16.43 -12.53
N GLY A 177 -14.01 -15.23 -11.94
CA GLY A 177 -14.27 -15.05 -10.53
C GLY A 177 -14.09 -13.62 -10.01
N ARG A 178 -13.98 -13.54 -8.69
CA ARG A 178 -13.65 -12.30 -7.98
C ARG A 178 -12.75 -12.61 -6.80
N ILE A 179 -11.94 -11.61 -6.44
CA ILE A 179 -11.06 -11.68 -5.28
C ILE A 179 -11.19 -10.42 -4.44
N TYR A 180 -10.99 -10.57 -3.14
CA TYR A 180 -10.81 -9.44 -2.23
C TYR A 180 -9.33 -9.37 -1.89
N LEU A 181 -8.71 -8.22 -2.11
CA LEU A 181 -7.32 -8.02 -1.72
C LEU A 181 -7.21 -8.04 -0.20
N LYS A 182 -6.30 -8.89 0.32
CA LYS A 182 -6.04 -9.07 1.75
C LYS A 182 -4.65 -8.60 2.15
N ASN A 183 -3.89 -8.09 1.19
CA ASN A 183 -2.55 -7.58 1.41
C ASN A 183 -2.60 -6.34 2.30
N ARG A 184 -1.57 -6.17 3.13
CA ARG A 184 -1.37 -4.98 3.97
C ARG A 184 -0.47 -3.96 3.31
N ILE A 185 0.29 -4.38 2.31
CA ILE A 185 1.27 -3.53 1.62
C ILE A 185 1.12 -3.69 0.11
N ASN A 186 1.09 -2.55 -0.59
CA ASN A 186 1.40 -2.47 -2.01
C ASN A 186 2.73 -1.74 -2.22
N ILE A 187 3.60 -2.27 -3.07
CA ILE A 187 4.81 -1.59 -3.54
C ILE A 187 4.69 -1.42 -5.05
N PHE A 188 4.58 -0.19 -5.50
CA PHE A 188 4.50 0.17 -6.91
C PHE A 188 5.89 0.52 -7.43
N ASN A 189 6.54 -0.40 -8.14
CA ASN A 189 7.80 -0.12 -8.85
C ASN A 189 7.46 0.57 -10.17
N GLY A 190 7.50 1.90 -10.17
CA GLY A 190 7.07 2.72 -11.28
C GLY A 190 8.16 3.07 -12.28
N ILE A 191 7.76 3.26 -13.54
CA ILE A 191 8.66 3.68 -14.63
C ILE A 191 8.91 5.20 -14.62
N LYS A 192 7.99 5.97 -14.01
CA LYS A 192 7.98 7.44 -14.04
C LYS A 192 8.33 8.07 -12.69
N PRO A 193 8.66 9.37 -12.62
CA PRO A 193 8.75 10.05 -11.33
C PRO A 193 7.40 10.04 -10.60
N TYR A 194 7.44 10.03 -9.26
CA TYR A 194 6.26 9.94 -8.40
C TYR A 194 5.17 10.97 -8.76
N ASP A 195 5.54 12.23 -8.96
CA ASP A 195 4.57 13.28 -9.33
C ASP A 195 3.89 13.03 -10.69
N GLU A 196 4.61 12.46 -11.65
CA GLU A 196 4.04 12.11 -12.96
C GLU A 196 3.09 10.92 -12.83
N PHE A 197 3.47 9.92 -12.02
CA PHE A 197 2.63 8.76 -11.73
C PHE A 197 1.33 9.17 -11.02
N ILE A 198 1.40 9.94 -9.93
CA ILE A 198 0.25 10.46 -9.20
C ILE A 198 -0.67 11.28 -10.10
N ARG A 199 -0.10 12.19 -10.90
CA ARG A 199 -0.87 12.96 -11.88
C ARG A 199 -1.55 12.05 -12.89
N GLY A 200 -0.87 11.00 -13.35
CA GLY A 200 -1.44 10.01 -14.26
C GLY A 200 -2.66 9.26 -13.69
N LEU A 201 -2.66 8.96 -12.39
CA LEU A 201 -3.79 8.30 -11.71
C LEU A 201 -5.04 9.17 -11.60
N CYS A 202 -4.88 10.49 -11.65
CA CYS A 202 -5.97 11.46 -11.51
C CYS A 202 -6.59 11.88 -12.86
N ARG A 203 -6.35 11.13 -13.94
CA ARG A 203 -6.94 11.38 -15.25
C ARG A 203 -8.39 10.92 -15.27
N GLU A 204 -9.33 11.81 -15.62
CA GLU A 204 -10.75 11.48 -15.63
C GLU A 204 -11.32 11.26 -17.04
N GLU A 205 -11.10 12.19 -17.97
CA GLU A 205 -11.61 12.07 -19.34
C GLU A 205 -10.71 12.74 -20.38
N ILE A 206 -10.75 12.24 -21.61
CA ILE A 206 -10.14 12.88 -22.79
C ILE A 206 -11.03 14.06 -23.20
N LYS A 207 -10.57 15.29 -22.97
CA LYS A 207 -11.26 16.51 -23.40
C LYS A 207 -11.24 16.70 -24.91
N ARG A 208 -10.13 16.38 -25.54
CA ARG A 208 -9.92 16.67 -26.97
C ARG A 208 -8.91 15.72 -27.57
N PHE A 209 -9.19 15.32 -28.80
CA PHE A 209 -8.18 14.75 -29.68
C PHE A 209 -7.59 15.88 -30.55
N SER A 210 -6.29 16.08 -30.44
CA SER A 210 -5.53 17.06 -31.19
C SER A 210 -4.65 16.33 -32.19
N GLN A 211 -4.85 16.59 -33.48
CA GLN A 211 -3.99 16.05 -34.54
C GLN A 211 -2.70 16.86 -34.56
N ARG A 212 -1.56 16.20 -34.38
CA ARG A 212 -0.21 16.76 -34.56
C ARG A 212 0.47 16.04 -35.73
N VAL A 213 1.58 16.60 -36.20
CA VAL A 213 2.40 16.02 -37.29
C VAL A 213 2.81 14.56 -36.97
N ASP A 214 2.91 14.23 -35.68
CA ASP A 214 3.38 12.94 -35.18
C ASP A 214 2.24 11.98 -34.75
N GLY A 215 0.98 12.35 -34.99
CA GLY A 215 -0.19 11.52 -34.67
C GLY A 215 -1.29 12.24 -33.88
N ILE A 216 -2.28 11.47 -33.39
CA ILE A 216 -3.39 11.97 -32.58
C ILE A 216 -2.97 11.99 -31.10
N VAL A 217 -3.06 13.15 -30.45
CA VAL A 217 -2.79 13.33 -29.02
C VAL A 217 -4.12 13.56 -28.29
N ALA A 218 -4.33 12.86 -27.18
CA ALA A 218 -5.47 13.07 -26.29
C ALA A 218 -5.09 14.04 -25.15
N ASP A 219 -5.87 15.11 -24.99
CA ASP A 219 -5.76 16.05 -23.87
C ASP A 219 -6.69 15.59 -22.74
N TYR A 220 -6.21 15.52 -21.49
CA TYR A 220 -6.96 15.01 -20.35
C TYR A 220 -7.32 16.09 -19.33
N GLU A 221 -8.45 15.93 -18.66
CA GLU A 221 -8.74 16.62 -17.39
C GLU A 221 -8.15 15.86 -16.21
N TYR A 222 -7.59 16.59 -15.26
CA TYR A 222 -6.95 16.05 -14.07
C TYR A 222 -7.68 16.54 -12.82
N THR A 223 -8.06 15.61 -11.94
CA THR A 223 -8.61 15.97 -10.62
C THR A 223 -7.54 16.32 -9.60
N ASP A 224 -8.00 16.78 -8.44
CA ASP A 224 -7.15 17.07 -7.29
C ASP A 224 -6.32 15.85 -6.89
N GLN A 225 -4.99 16.02 -6.95
CA GLN A 225 -4.03 14.98 -6.63
C GLN A 225 -4.01 14.61 -5.14
N ALA A 226 -4.61 15.42 -4.26
CA ALA A 226 -4.68 15.14 -2.83
C ALA A 226 -5.29 13.76 -2.54
N GLN A 227 -6.28 13.34 -3.34
CA GLN A 227 -6.89 12.01 -3.22
C GLN A 227 -5.90 10.87 -3.51
N ALA A 228 -5.09 11.01 -4.56
CA ALA A 228 -4.08 10.01 -4.90
C ALA A 228 -2.89 10.04 -3.93
N ARG A 229 -2.39 11.24 -3.56
CA ARG A 229 -1.28 11.41 -2.62
C ARG A 229 -1.59 10.86 -1.23
N GLY A 230 -2.81 11.07 -0.74
CA GLY A 230 -3.21 10.52 0.55
C GLY A 230 -3.28 8.98 0.58
N ARG A 231 -3.49 8.36 -0.58
CA ARG A 231 -3.52 6.89 -0.73
C ARG A 231 -2.14 6.30 -0.94
N ILE A 232 -1.23 7.03 -1.59
CA ILE A 232 0.16 6.60 -1.82
C ILE A 232 1.12 7.66 -1.26
N PRO A 233 1.17 7.85 0.08
CA PRO A 233 1.93 8.94 0.69
C PRO A 233 3.41 8.60 0.89
N PHE A 234 3.78 7.32 0.77
CA PHE A 234 5.15 6.84 0.93
C PHE A 234 5.78 6.64 -0.44
N PHE A 235 6.95 7.22 -0.67
CA PHE A 235 7.63 7.06 -1.94
C PHE A 235 9.15 7.19 -1.85
N MET A 236 9.82 6.44 -2.71
CA MET A 236 11.26 6.57 -2.96
C MET A 236 11.52 7.10 -4.37
N SER A 237 12.41 8.09 -4.45
CA SER A 237 12.96 8.58 -5.70
C SER A 237 14.42 8.15 -5.83
N ILE A 238 14.75 7.50 -6.94
CA ILE A 238 16.08 6.92 -7.16
C ILE A 238 16.78 7.66 -8.30
N THR A 239 18.04 8.02 -8.10
CA THR A 239 18.98 8.46 -9.14
C THR A 239 20.17 7.50 -9.17
N PRO A 240 21.08 7.60 -10.14
CA PRO A 240 22.33 6.82 -10.11
C PRO A 240 23.15 7.03 -8.84
N ASP A 241 23.05 8.20 -8.21
CA ASP A 241 23.93 8.60 -7.10
C ASP A 241 23.26 8.54 -5.73
N TYR A 242 21.94 8.71 -5.65
CA TYR A 242 21.22 8.79 -4.38
C TYR A 242 19.81 8.21 -4.44
N ILE A 243 19.30 7.87 -3.26
CA ILE A 243 17.92 7.46 -3.00
C ILE A 243 17.32 8.44 -2.01
N THR A 244 16.17 9.04 -2.31
CA THR A 244 15.37 9.76 -1.32
C THR A 244 14.21 8.89 -0.87
N ALA A 245 14.01 8.79 0.44
CA ALA A 245 12.86 8.15 1.06
C ALA A 245 11.98 9.22 1.70
N GLU A 246 10.70 9.26 1.32
CA GLU A 246 9.77 10.33 1.68
C GLU A 246 8.42 9.78 2.14
N ALA A 247 7.87 10.37 3.19
CA ALA A 247 6.54 10.06 3.70
C ALA A 247 5.74 11.34 3.94
N GLN A 248 4.62 11.48 3.22
CA GLN A 248 3.67 12.61 3.32
C GLN A 248 2.60 12.31 4.36
N LEU A 249 2.99 12.37 5.64
CA LEU A 249 2.11 12.00 6.75
C LEU A 249 1.00 13.02 7.02
N GLU A 250 1.04 14.20 6.40
CA GLU A 250 -0.04 15.18 6.53
C GLU A 250 -1.40 14.65 6.06
N TYR A 251 -1.42 13.70 5.13
CA TYR A 251 -2.67 13.11 4.64
C TYR A 251 -3.32 12.16 5.64
N TRP A 252 -2.55 11.62 6.60
CA TRP A 252 -3.03 10.69 7.61
C TRP A 252 -3.17 11.35 8.98
N LEU A 253 -2.18 12.17 9.35
CA LEU A 253 -2.07 12.81 10.66
C LEU A 253 -2.58 14.26 10.66
N GLY A 254 -2.86 14.84 9.50
CA GLY A 254 -3.36 16.22 9.36
C GLY A 254 -2.30 17.31 9.58
N SER A 255 -1.03 16.95 9.76
CA SER A 255 0.09 17.87 9.98
C SER A 255 1.33 17.46 9.19
N LYS A 256 2.05 18.44 8.65
CA LYS A 256 3.33 18.24 7.95
C LYS A 256 4.52 18.02 8.89
N GLU A 257 4.35 18.30 10.18
CA GLU A 257 5.43 18.16 11.18
C GLU A 257 5.96 16.73 11.30
N HIS A 258 5.14 15.76 10.91
CA HIS A 258 5.49 14.34 10.94
C HIS A 258 6.02 13.82 9.60
N ASN A 259 6.10 14.66 8.56
CA ASN A 259 6.62 14.24 7.27
C ASN A 259 8.08 13.81 7.42
N ILE A 260 8.43 12.76 6.70
CA ILE A 260 9.79 12.21 6.71
C ILE A 260 10.42 12.47 5.35
N GLN A 261 11.69 12.86 5.38
CA GLN A 261 12.57 12.87 4.22
C GLN A 261 13.95 12.41 4.67
N LYS A 262 14.45 11.35 4.04
CA LYS A 262 15.79 10.81 4.23
C LYS A 262 16.47 10.68 2.87
N MET A 263 17.78 10.82 2.84
CA MET A 263 18.58 10.68 1.62
C MET A 263 19.75 9.74 1.91
N TYR A 264 20.00 8.83 0.99
CA TYR A 264 21.05 7.82 1.04
C TYR A 264 21.86 7.85 -0.25
N GLU A 265 23.11 7.44 -0.20
CA GLU A 265 23.88 7.12 -1.41
C GLU A 265 23.25 5.90 -2.10
N ASN A 266 23.18 5.91 -3.43
CA ASN A 266 22.66 4.77 -4.18
C ASN A 266 23.74 3.70 -4.36
N VAL A 267 23.73 2.73 -3.46
CA VAL A 267 24.57 1.53 -3.52
C VAL A 267 23.81 0.29 -3.98
N ALA A 268 22.58 0.43 -4.49
CA ALA A 268 21.67 -0.69 -4.74
C ALA A 268 22.28 -1.75 -5.68
N ILE A 269 22.99 -1.32 -6.71
CA ILE A 269 23.64 -2.22 -7.67
C ILE A 269 24.74 -3.04 -6.97
N ASP A 270 25.51 -2.42 -6.09
CA ASP A 270 26.60 -3.11 -5.40
C ASP A 270 26.09 -4.03 -4.30
N VAL A 271 25.03 -3.61 -3.59
CA VAL A 271 24.27 -4.47 -2.67
C VAL A 271 23.78 -5.73 -3.39
N ALA A 272 23.19 -5.59 -4.58
CA ALA A 272 22.71 -6.75 -5.33
C ALA A 272 23.83 -7.65 -5.86
N LYS A 273 24.93 -7.07 -6.35
CA LYS A 273 26.11 -7.87 -6.78
C LYS A 273 26.71 -8.66 -5.62
N ALA A 274 26.67 -8.10 -4.42
CA ALA A 274 27.16 -8.76 -3.21
C ALA A 274 26.09 -9.63 -2.52
N SER A 275 24.85 -9.64 -3.03
CA SER A 275 23.69 -10.34 -2.45
C SER A 275 23.41 -9.96 -0.99
N LEU A 276 23.53 -8.67 -0.68
CA LEU A 276 23.38 -8.12 0.68
C LEU A 276 22.03 -7.42 0.89
N GLU A 277 21.02 -7.70 0.05
CA GLU A 277 19.69 -7.06 0.15
C GLU A 277 19.08 -7.24 1.54
N TYR A 278 19.22 -8.42 2.13
CA TYR A 278 18.71 -8.72 3.47
C TYR A 278 19.43 -7.92 4.57
N GLU A 279 20.73 -7.71 4.43
CA GLU A 279 21.53 -6.96 5.43
C GLU A 279 21.23 -5.46 5.38
N HIS A 280 20.94 -4.93 4.18
CA HIS A 280 20.66 -3.52 3.98
C HIS A 280 19.16 -3.17 4.00
N CYS A 281 18.26 -4.15 4.06
CA CYS A 281 16.82 -3.90 3.97
C CYS A 281 16.31 -2.97 5.07
N ASP A 282 16.85 -3.10 6.29
CA ASP A 282 16.44 -2.28 7.44
C ASP A 282 16.78 -0.80 7.22
N VAL A 283 17.90 -0.48 6.56
CA VAL A 283 18.29 0.92 6.28
C VAL A 283 17.26 1.62 5.38
N ILE A 284 16.73 0.88 4.40
CA ILE A 284 15.74 1.39 3.45
C ILE A 284 14.33 1.39 4.04
N GLY A 285 13.99 0.39 4.86
CA GLY A 285 12.66 0.23 5.43
C GLY A 285 12.41 1.01 6.73
N GLU A 286 13.43 1.24 7.55
CA GLU A 286 13.33 1.89 8.87
C GLU A 286 12.53 3.20 8.85
N PRO A 287 12.77 4.16 7.94
CA PRO A 287 12.01 5.41 7.93
C PRO A 287 10.51 5.20 7.75
N TYR A 288 10.12 4.15 7.02
CA TYR A 288 8.74 3.80 6.77
C TYR A 288 8.11 3.06 7.93
N LEU A 289 8.82 2.08 8.52
CA LEU A 289 8.34 1.39 9.72
C LEU A 289 8.11 2.37 10.88
N GLU A 290 8.99 3.36 11.07
CA GLU A 290 8.77 4.44 12.05
C GLU A 290 7.53 5.29 11.73
N ALA A 291 7.30 5.59 10.45
CA ALA A 291 6.14 6.35 10.00
C ALA A 291 4.83 5.59 10.23
N GLU A 292 4.82 4.30 9.90
CA GLU A 292 3.70 3.39 10.12
C GLU A 292 3.37 3.26 11.60
N ALA A 293 4.39 3.10 12.47
CA ALA A 293 4.20 3.03 13.91
C ALA A 293 3.51 4.29 14.47
N LYS A 294 3.93 5.49 14.02
CA LYS A 294 3.28 6.76 14.40
C LYS A 294 1.82 6.82 13.95
N ILE A 295 1.50 6.32 12.76
CA ILE A 295 0.12 6.24 12.26
C ILE A 295 -0.72 5.30 13.13
N ILE A 296 -0.19 4.12 13.45
CA ILE A 296 -0.88 3.12 14.26
C ILE A 296 -1.16 3.69 15.65
N GLU A 297 -0.16 4.27 16.32
CA GLU A 297 -0.29 4.91 17.63
C GLU A 297 -1.33 6.06 17.60
N HIS A 298 -1.31 6.89 16.56
CA HIS A 298 -2.30 7.95 16.38
C HIS A 298 -3.74 7.40 16.24
N ASN A 299 -3.90 6.29 15.53
CA ASN A 299 -5.20 5.66 15.34
C ASN A 299 -5.73 5.00 16.62
N GLU A 300 -4.84 4.35 17.37
CA GLU A 300 -5.18 3.72 18.65
C GLU A 300 -5.56 4.75 19.71
N SER A 301 -4.80 5.84 19.83
CA SER A 301 -5.14 6.94 20.73
C SER A 301 -6.51 7.55 20.43
N LYS A 302 -6.84 7.77 19.14
CA LYS A 302 -8.18 8.23 18.72
C LYS A 302 -9.30 7.23 18.97
N LYS A 303 -9.04 5.91 18.83
CA LYS A 303 -10.02 4.88 19.21
C LYS A 303 -10.31 4.94 20.70
N ASN A 304 -9.28 5.13 21.53
CA ASN A 304 -9.43 5.27 22.97
C ASN A 304 -10.17 6.57 23.35
N GLU A 305 -9.96 7.68 22.65
CA GLU A 305 -10.73 8.92 22.87
C GLU A 305 -12.22 8.79 22.53
N LYS A 306 -12.59 7.95 21.54
CA LYS A 306 -14.01 7.71 21.14
C LYS A 306 -14.86 7.02 22.21
N THR A 307 -14.28 6.54 23.30
CA THR A 307 -15.08 6.14 24.49
C THR A 307 -15.69 7.34 25.22
N LYS A 308 -15.23 8.58 24.94
CA LYS A 308 -16.00 9.79 25.25
C LYS A 308 -17.10 9.95 24.18
N LYS A 309 -18.37 10.00 24.62
CA LYS A 309 -19.52 10.28 23.73
C LYS A 309 -19.20 11.51 22.87
N LEU A 310 -19.15 11.32 21.54
CA LEU A 310 -19.09 12.42 20.58
C LEU A 310 -20.40 13.21 20.68
N GLU A 311 -20.34 14.38 21.30
CA GLU A 311 -21.48 15.30 21.36
C GLU A 311 -21.57 16.10 20.06
N PHE A 312 -22.60 15.83 19.27
CA PHE A 312 -22.94 16.70 18.14
C PHE A 312 -23.45 18.03 18.69
N ARG A 313 -22.73 19.11 18.41
CA ARG A 313 -23.22 20.47 18.69
C ARG A 313 -24.02 20.96 17.50
N GLU A 314 -25.31 21.19 17.72
CA GLU A 314 -26.16 21.84 16.74
C GLU A 314 -25.71 23.30 16.53
N ILE A 315 -25.36 23.65 15.30
CA ILE A 315 -25.05 25.03 14.92
C ILE A 315 -26.37 25.73 14.59
N LYS A 316 -26.91 26.46 15.57
CA LYS A 316 -28.21 27.14 15.44
C LYS A 316 -28.21 28.32 14.46
N ASP A 317 -27.06 28.94 14.24
CA ASP A 317 -26.90 30.09 13.34
C ASP A 317 -25.69 29.85 12.43
N ILE A 318 -25.99 29.31 11.26
CA ILE A 318 -25.01 28.89 10.26
C ILE A 318 -24.24 30.11 9.73
N ASP A 319 -24.90 31.26 9.56
CA ASP A 319 -24.28 32.44 8.95
C ASP A 319 -23.31 33.12 9.92
N LYS A 320 -23.68 33.21 11.20
CA LYS A 320 -22.77 33.66 12.25
C LYS A 320 -21.58 32.72 12.41
N PHE A 321 -21.80 31.42 12.30
CA PHE A 321 -20.72 30.43 12.34
C PHE A 321 -19.79 30.59 11.13
N LYS A 322 -20.32 30.72 9.92
CA LYS A 322 -19.53 30.95 8.70
C LYS A 322 -18.69 32.22 8.79
N ARG A 323 -19.26 33.35 9.25
CA ARG A 323 -18.50 34.59 9.48
C ARG A 323 -17.36 34.41 10.48
N LYS A 324 -17.60 33.72 11.60
CA LYS A 324 -16.54 33.41 12.57
C LYS A 324 -15.44 32.54 11.93
N LEU A 325 -15.83 31.58 11.08
CA LEU A 325 -14.89 30.71 10.38
C LEU A 325 -14.03 31.51 9.38
N GLU A 326 -14.64 32.44 8.64
CA GLU A 326 -13.94 33.31 7.70
C GLU A 326 -12.96 34.24 8.40
N ILE A 327 -13.37 34.86 9.52
CA ILE A 327 -12.48 35.69 10.35
C ILE A 327 -11.29 34.86 10.84
N LYS A 328 -11.54 33.65 11.36
CA LYS A 328 -10.47 32.76 11.83
C LYS A 328 -9.50 32.36 10.71
N LYS A 329 -10.01 32.06 9.52
CA LYS A 329 -9.17 31.77 8.33
C LYS A 329 -8.35 32.98 7.90
N ALA A 330 -8.92 34.18 7.94
CA ALA A 330 -8.20 35.41 7.63
C ALA A 330 -7.09 35.70 8.65
N ASP A 331 -7.36 35.46 9.94
CA ASP A 331 -6.36 35.61 11.00
C ASP A 331 -5.22 34.58 10.87
N GLU A 332 -5.53 33.32 10.56
CA GLU A 332 -4.53 32.28 10.30
C GLU A 332 -3.68 32.57 9.05
N ALA A 333 -4.29 33.09 7.98
CA ALA A 333 -3.58 33.50 6.77
C ALA A 333 -2.64 34.68 7.06
N ARG A 334 -3.10 35.68 7.82
CA ARG A 334 -2.31 36.83 8.24
C ARG A 334 -1.15 36.42 9.15
N LYS A 335 -1.36 35.48 10.07
CA LYS A 335 -0.30 34.93 10.93
C LYS A 335 0.78 34.23 10.11
N LYS A 336 0.40 33.38 9.15
CA LYS A 336 1.35 32.72 8.22
C LYS A 336 2.12 33.72 7.35
N GLU A 337 1.49 34.80 6.92
CA GLU A 337 2.17 35.84 6.14
C GLU A 337 3.21 36.60 6.97
N LEU A 338 2.89 36.90 8.24
CA LEU A 338 3.82 37.55 9.16
C LEU A 338 4.99 36.64 9.55
N GLU A 339 4.75 35.35 9.75
CA GLU A 339 5.79 34.34 9.98
C GLU A 339 6.74 34.22 8.78
N LYS A 340 6.23 34.22 7.54
CA LYS A 340 7.05 34.24 6.32
C LYS A 340 7.93 35.48 6.19
N ARG A 341 7.52 36.59 6.81
CA ARG A 341 8.30 37.86 6.87
C ARG A 341 9.26 37.91 8.06
N GLY A 342 9.41 36.80 8.81
CA GLY A 342 10.30 36.71 9.97
C GLY A 342 9.77 37.44 11.22
N ILE A 343 8.49 37.85 11.22
CA ILE A 343 7.88 38.59 12.33
C ILE A 343 7.16 37.58 13.23
N LYS A 344 7.73 37.29 14.41
CA LYS A 344 7.03 36.53 15.45
C LYS A 344 5.99 37.42 16.13
N LEU A 345 4.71 37.04 16.00
CA LEU A 345 3.63 37.57 16.83
C LEU A 345 3.81 37.04 18.27
N ILE A 346 4.28 37.89 19.17
CA ILE A 346 4.20 37.64 20.61
C ILE A 346 2.72 37.80 20.98
N SER A 347 2.13 36.76 21.56
CA SER A 347 0.75 36.84 22.03
C SER A 347 0.69 37.84 23.19
N LEU A 348 -0.26 38.78 23.15
CA LEU A 348 -0.53 39.69 24.27
C LEU A 348 -1.09 38.97 25.52
N GLN A 349 -1.21 37.64 25.50
CA GLN A 349 -1.54 36.84 26.68
C GLN A 349 -0.30 36.46 27.51
N ASP A 350 0.92 36.63 26.99
CA ASP A 350 2.17 36.32 27.70
C ASP A 350 2.79 37.53 28.44
N GLN A 351 2.15 38.70 28.38
CA GLN A 351 2.51 39.84 29.21
C GLN A 351 1.32 40.15 30.11
N GLY A 352 1.39 39.69 31.36
CA GLY A 352 0.43 40.02 32.42
C GLY A 352 0.40 41.53 32.69
N ILE A 353 -0.25 42.28 31.82
CA ILE A 353 -0.53 43.70 31.96
C ILE A 353 -2.00 43.80 32.33
N GLU A 354 -2.27 43.84 33.63
CA GLU A 354 -3.53 44.35 34.15
C GLU A 354 -3.62 45.83 33.78
N TYR A 355 -4.68 46.19 33.05
CA TYR A 355 -5.07 47.60 32.91
C TYR A 355 -5.76 48.03 34.20
N GLN A 356 -5.20 49.04 34.87
CA GLN A 356 -5.90 49.85 35.88
C GLN A 356 -6.93 50.78 35.22
#